data_AF-K1TPS9-F1
#
_entry.id   AF-K1TPS9-F1
#
_cell.length_a   1.000
_cell.length_b   1.000
_cell.length_c   1.000
_cell.angle_alpha   90.00
_cell.angle_beta   90.00
_cell.angle_gamma   90.00
#
_symmetry.space_group_name_H-M   'P 1'
#
loop_
_entity.id
_entity.type
_entity.pdbx_description
1 polymer ?
#
loop_
_entity_poly.entity_id
_entity_poly.type
_entity_poly.pdbx_seq_one_letter_code
_entity_poly.pdbx_strand_id
1 'polypeptide(L)'
;MAERKKELESVCETVETIGKRNSCTIDTHYLKQREALNTALPIGVRQVETMRTLLTQSLAVLMPFNVQELNDSTGNYYGINQISKNVNIGNRKKLINGNGFVFGVPGSGKSFFCKMEMGSVFLSGDDEIIVIDPMN
;
A
#
# COMPACT_ATOMS: atom_id res chain seq x y z
N MET A 1 21.31 -19.81 19.92
CA MET A 1 21.08 -20.05 21.36
C MET A 1 22.26 -19.49 22.09
N ALA A 2 22.06 -18.65 23.11
CA ALA A 2 23.17 -18.10 23.89
C ALA A 2 23.80 -19.21 24.73
N GLU A 3 25.13 -19.29 24.78
CA GLU A 3 25.83 -20.36 25.48
C GLU A 3 26.08 -20.03 26.97
N ARG A 4 25.95 -18.76 27.35
CA ARG A 4 26.15 -18.28 28.72
C ARG A 4 24.98 -17.42 29.19
N LYS A 5 24.67 -17.49 30.48
CA LYS A 5 23.57 -16.71 31.11
C LYS A 5 23.70 -15.20 30.84
N LYS A 6 24.92 -14.65 30.94
CA LYS A 6 25.19 -13.23 30.64
C LYS A 6 24.86 -12.84 29.20
N GLU A 7 25.09 -13.75 28.26
CA GLU A 7 24.82 -13.51 26.85
C GLU A 7 23.32 -13.55 26.57
N LEU A 8 22.59 -14.46 27.23
CA LEU A 8 21.13 -14.49 27.17
C LEU A 8 20.51 -13.19 27.73
N GLU A 9 20.97 -12.73 28.88
CA GLU A 9 20.50 -11.49 29.51
C GLU A 9 20.73 -10.27 28.58
N SER A 10 21.90 -10.18 27.97
CA SER A 10 22.23 -9.10 27.01
C SER A 10 21.33 -9.13 25.76
N VAL A 11 21.02 -10.32 25.23
CA VAL A 11 20.09 -10.46 24.10
C VAL A 11 18.67 -10.09 24.49
N CYS A 12 18.19 -10.50 25.66
CA CYS A 12 16.87 -10.14 26.18
C CYS A 12 16.72 -8.62 26.32
N GLU A 13 17.71 -7.95 26.90
CA GLU A 13 17.69 -6.49 27.08
C GLU A 13 17.67 -5.75 25.74
N THR A 14 18.39 -6.28 24.74
CA THR A 14 18.37 -5.75 23.37
C THR A 14 16.97 -5.86 22.75
N VAL A 15 16.33 -7.02 22.90
CA VAL A 15 14.96 -7.27 22.37
C VAL A 15 13.94 -6.35 23.05
N GLU A 16 13.98 -6.21 24.37
CA GLU A 16 13.11 -5.29 25.11
C GLU A 16 13.31 -3.84 24.68
N THR A 17 14.55 -3.43 24.44
CA THR A 17 14.88 -2.06 23.98
C THR A 17 14.28 -1.79 22.60
N ILE A 18 14.38 -2.74 21.67
CA ILE A 18 13.76 -2.63 20.33
C ILE A 18 12.23 -2.59 20.45
N GLY A 19 11.65 -3.40 21.34
CA GLY A 19 10.22 -3.38 21.64
C GLY A 19 9.76 -2.01 22.11
N LYS A 20 10.41 -1.47 23.15
CA LYS A 20 10.10 -0.14 23.72
C LYS A 20 10.19 0.97 22.68
N ARG A 21 11.19 0.93 21.79
CA ARG A 21 11.34 1.88 20.68
C ARG A 21 10.14 1.92 19.74
N ASN A 22 9.48 0.78 19.55
CA ASN A 22 8.29 0.63 18.70
C ASN A 22 6.99 0.62 19.52
N SER A 23 7.00 1.10 20.77
CA SER A 23 5.85 1.09 21.67
C SER A 23 5.25 -0.31 21.89
N CYS A 24 6.07 -1.35 21.77
CA CYS A 24 5.72 -2.73 22.05
C CYS A 24 6.28 -3.15 23.41
N THR A 25 5.41 -3.52 24.34
CA THR A 25 5.82 -4.15 25.60
C THR A 25 6.12 -5.63 25.36
N ILE A 26 7.31 -6.07 25.75
CA ILE A 26 7.74 -7.47 25.67
C ILE A 26 7.82 -8.00 27.08
N ASP A 27 7.24 -9.18 27.30
CA ASP A 27 7.23 -9.83 28.61
C ASP A 27 7.54 -11.33 28.45
N THR A 28 8.08 -11.94 29.50
CA THR A 28 8.49 -13.34 29.50
C THR A 28 7.27 -14.24 29.69
N HIS A 29 7.02 -15.15 28.75
CA HIS A 29 5.96 -16.14 28.92
C HIS A 29 6.41 -17.27 29.86
N TYR A 30 6.11 -17.11 31.15
CA TYR A 30 6.55 -18.00 32.21
C TYR A 30 6.01 -19.44 32.02
N LEU A 31 6.90 -20.43 32.19
CA LEU A 31 6.65 -21.89 32.04
C LEU A 31 6.16 -22.37 30.66
N LYS A 32 6.07 -21.48 29.67
CA LYS A 32 5.62 -21.80 28.31
C LYS A 32 6.58 -21.24 27.23
N GLN A 33 7.86 -21.15 27.55
CA GLN A 33 8.85 -20.54 26.66
C GLN A 33 8.99 -21.30 25.34
N ARG A 34 8.91 -22.64 25.38
CA ARG A 34 9.01 -23.49 24.17
C ARG A 34 7.79 -23.32 23.26
N GLU A 35 6.60 -23.30 23.86
CA GLU A 35 5.33 -23.11 23.17
C GLU A 35 5.24 -21.70 22.56
N ALA A 36 5.72 -20.68 23.28
CA ALA A 36 5.84 -19.31 22.79
C ALA A 36 6.79 -19.21 21.59
N LEU A 37 7.97 -19.86 21.67
CA LEU A 37 8.92 -19.90 20.57
C LEU A 37 8.32 -20.58 19.33
N ASN A 38 7.71 -21.75 19.50
CA ASN A 38 7.07 -22.48 18.39
C ASN A 38 5.95 -21.67 17.72
N THR A 39 5.21 -20.86 18.50
CA THR A 39 4.17 -19.97 18.00
C THR A 39 4.75 -18.78 17.22
N ALA A 40 5.92 -18.28 17.61
CA ALA A 40 6.57 -17.15 16.96
C ALA A 40 7.30 -17.54 15.65
N LEU A 41 7.62 -18.83 15.47
CA LEU A 41 8.24 -19.32 14.25
C LEU A 41 7.24 -19.29 13.07
N PRO A 42 7.70 -18.99 11.84
CA PRO A 42 6.87 -18.95 10.64
C PRO A 42 6.50 -20.35 10.12
N ILE A 43 6.24 -21.30 11.02
CA ILE A 43 5.88 -22.70 10.72
C ILE A 43 4.37 -22.95 10.75
N GLY A 44 3.57 -21.92 11.05
CA GLY A 44 2.10 -22.00 11.06
C GLY A 44 1.50 -22.77 12.24
N VAL A 45 2.30 -23.14 13.25
CA VAL A 45 1.85 -23.90 14.42
C VAL A 45 1.72 -22.98 15.62
N ARG A 46 0.49 -22.77 16.09
CA ARG A 46 0.19 -21.99 17.30
C ARG A 46 0.05 -22.91 18.51
N GLN A 47 0.85 -22.67 19.56
CA GLN A 47 0.86 -23.44 20.82
C GLN A 47 0.51 -22.59 22.05
N VAL A 48 0.34 -21.27 21.89
CA VAL A 48 -0.06 -20.35 22.96
C VAL A 48 -1.49 -19.82 22.72
N GLU A 49 -2.34 -19.90 23.74
CA GLU A 49 -3.73 -19.44 23.68
C GLU A 49 -3.91 -17.94 24.00
N THR A 50 -2.95 -17.34 24.70
CA THR A 50 -2.98 -15.91 25.06
C THR A 50 -2.96 -15.04 23.81
N MET A 51 -4.08 -14.35 23.53
CA MET A 51 -4.19 -13.37 22.45
C MET A 51 -4.43 -11.99 23.03
N ARG A 52 -3.95 -10.96 22.33
CA ARG A 52 -4.40 -9.59 22.54
C ARG A 52 -5.45 -9.24 21.50
N THR A 53 -6.46 -8.49 21.90
CA THR A 53 -7.36 -7.85 20.94
C THR A 53 -6.60 -6.77 20.19
N LEU A 54 -6.64 -6.80 18.87
CA LEU A 54 -6.18 -5.70 18.02
C LEU A 54 -7.39 -4.85 17.63
N LEU A 55 -7.26 -3.54 17.74
CA LEU A 55 -8.21 -2.63 17.13
C LEU A 55 -8.06 -2.73 15.60
N THR A 56 -9.17 -2.60 14.86
CA THR A 56 -9.19 -2.67 13.39
C THR A 56 -8.17 -1.71 12.76
N GLN A 57 -7.98 -0.53 13.36
CA GLN A 57 -6.97 0.44 12.92
C GLN A 57 -5.53 -0.10 13.02
N SER A 58 -5.18 -0.79 14.10
CA SER A 58 -3.85 -1.39 14.28
C SER A 58 -3.60 -2.56 13.34
N LEU A 59 -4.65 -3.31 13.01
CA LEU A 59 -4.57 -4.40 12.04
C LEU A 59 -4.41 -3.88 10.60
N ALA A 60 -5.03 -2.75 10.27
CA ALA A 60 -4.92 -2.11 8.95
C ALA A 60 -3.49 -1.68 8.62
N VAL A 61 -2.68 -1.28 9.61
CA VAL A 61 -1.25 -0.93 9.42
C VAL A 61 -0.42 -2.13 8.96
N LEU A 62 -0.85 -3.35 9.28
CA LEU A 62 -0.15 -4.58 8.88
C LEU A 62 -0.59 -5.09 7.50
N MET A 63 -1.56 -4.44 6.85
CA MET A 63 -2.02 -4.83 5.53
C MET A 63 -1.09 -4.25 4.44
N PRO A 64 -0.52 -5.09 3.57
CA PRO A 64 0.45 -4.65 2.56
C PRO A 64 -0.16 -3.85 1.39
N PHE A 65 -1.48 -3.67 1.36
CA PHE A 65 -2.20 -2.97 0.29
C PHE A 65 -2.65 -1.58 0.77
N ASN A 66 -1.69 -0.68 0.97
CA ASN A 66 -2.00 0.73 1.28
C ASN A 66 -2.16 1.60 0.02
N VAL A 67 -1.91 1.05 -1.18
CA VAL A 67 -2.03 1.77 -2.44
C VAL A 67 -3.18 1.20 -3.27
N GLN A 68 -4.14 2.06 -3.61
CA GLN A 68 -5.17 1.77 -4.60
C GLN A 68 -4.68 2.28 -5.96
N GLU A 69 -4.79 1.42 -6.97
CA GLU A 69 -4.34 1.72 -8.34
C GLU A 69 -5.49 1.54 -9.33
N LEU A 70 -5.47 2.38 -10.36
CA LEU A 70 -6.35 2.24 -11.50
C LEU A 70 -5.60 1.42 -12.55
N ASN A 71 -6.03 0.19 -12.80
CA ASN A 71 -5.41 -0.68 -13.80
C ASN A 71 -6.49 -1.40 -14.62
N ASP A 72 -6.81 -0.84 -15.77
CA ASP A 72 -7.70 -1.45 -16.76
C ASP A 72 -6.91 -1.90 -17.99
N SER A 73 -7.04 -3.18 -18.35
CA SER A 73 -6.44 -3.78 -19.55
C SER A 73 -6.75 -3.07 -20.88
N THR A 74 -7.84 -2.30 -20.93
CA THR A 74 -8.34 -1.61 -22.13
C THR A 74 -8.40 -0.10 -21.92
N GLY A 75 -7.65 0.42 -20.94
CA GLY A 75 -7.65 1.83 -20.58
C GLY A 75 -6.56 2.66 -21.24
N ASN A 76 -6.71 3.98 -21.15
CA ASN A 76 -5.69 4.94 -21.54
C ASN A 76 -4.69 5.16 -20.39
N TYR A 77 -3.49 5.60 -20.74
CA TYR A 77 -2.44 5.94 -19.78
C TYR A 77 -2.72 7.28 -19.07
N TYR A 78 -2.76 7.26 -17.73
CA TYR A 78 -3.00 8.45 -16.89
C TYR A 78 -1.77 8.89 -16.09
N GLY A 79 -0.65 8.16 -16.15
CA GLY A 79 0.57 8.49 -15.44
C GLY A 79 1.10 7.34 -14.58
N ILE A 80 1.93 7.69 -13.60
CA ILE A 80 2.58 6.74 -12.69
C ILE A 80 2.22 7.11 -11.26
N ASN A 81 1.84 6.11 -10.47
CA ASN A 81 1.63 6.26 -9.04
C ASN A 81 2.96 6.56 -8.34
N GLN A 82 3.04 7.64 -7.56
CA GLN A 82 4.30 8.05 -6.97
C GLN A 82 4.78 7.17 -5.81
N ILE A 83 3.88 6.40 -5.18
CA ILE A 83 4.19 5.53 -4.04
C ILE A 83 4.61 4.16 -4.54
N SER A 84 3.75 3.51 -5.33
CA SER A 84 4.01 2.14 -5.83
C SER A 84 4.88 2.10 -7.08
N LYS A 85 5.04 3.23 -7.78
CA LYS A 85 5.73 3.33 -9.09
C LYS A 85 5.07 2.53 -10.22
N ASN A 86 3.86 2.04 -10.01
CA ASN A 86 3.08 1.37 -11.05
C ASN A 86 2.40 2.37 -11.99
N VAL A 87 2.07 1.88 -13.18
CA VAL A 87 1.37 2.65 -14.20
C VAL A 87 -0.12 2.70 -13.89
N ASN A 88 -0.71 3.89 -13.97
CA ASN A 88 -2.14 4.09 -13.89
C ASN A 88 -2.76 4.02 -15.29
N ILE A 89 -3.58 2.99 -15.52
CA ILE A 89 -4.28 2.75 -16.78
C ILE A 89 -5.78 2.72 -16.50
N GLY A 90 -6.56 3.53 -17.22
CA GLY A 90 -7.96 3.76 -16.92
C GLY A 90 -8.86 3.76 -18.13
N ASN A 91 -10.00 3.07 -18.05
CA ASN A 91 -11.07 3.21 -19.04
C ASN A 91 -12.28 3.93 -18.43
N ARG A 92 -12.45 5.21 -18.76
CA ARG A 92 -13.55 6.03 -18.23
C ARG A 92 -14.94 5.50 -18.58
N LYS A 93 -15.10 4.75 -19.70
CA LYS A 93 -16.39 4.18 -20.11
C LYS A 93 -16.89 3.08 -19.19
N LYS A 94 -16.00 2.43 -18.44
CA LYS A 94 -16.35 1.36 -17.49
C LYS A 94 -16.57 1.88 -16.07
N LEU A 95 -16.33 3.16 -15.82
CA LEU A 95 -16.59 3.77 -14.53
C LEU A 95 -18.07 4.11 -14.41
N ILE A 96 -18.57 4.17 -13.17
CA ILE A 96 -19.93 4.63 -12.85
C ILE A 96 -20.20 6.01 -13.46
N ASN A 97 -19.16 6.84 -13.55
CA ASN A 97 -19.18 8.14 -14.21
C ASN A 97 -17.91 8.28 -15.07
N GLY A 98 -18.10 8.45 -16.39
CA GLY A 98 -16.99 8.63 -17.34
C GLY A 98 -16.49 10.07 -17.48
N ASN A 99 -17.06 11.02 -16.75
CA ASN A 99 -16.61 12.40 -16.75
C ASN A 99 -15.24 12.54 -16.07
N GLY A 100 -14.40 13.43 -16.61
CA GLY A 100 -13.06 13.72 -16.08
C GLY A 100 -12.82 15.21 -15.98
N PHE A 101 -12.12 15.63 -14.94
CA PHE A 101 -11.73 17.03 -14.72
C PHE A 101 -10.21 17.13 -14.64
N VAL A 102 -9.62 18.07 -15.38
CA VAL A 102 -8.19 18.34 -15.38
C VAL A 102 -7.94 19.73 -14.82
N PHE A 103 -7.43 19.79 -13.59
CA PHE A 103 -7.08 21.04 -12.91
C PHE A 103 -5.58 21.30 -12.96
N GLY A 104 -5.19 22.57 -12.84
CA GLY A 104 -3.79 22.98 -12.83
C GLY A 104 -3.61 24.46 -13.12
N VAL A 105 -2.46 25.02 -12.74
CA VAL A 105 -2.11 26.42 -13.02
C VAL A 105 -1.70 26.62 -14.49
N PRO A 106 -1.79 27.84 -15.06
CA PRO A 106 -1.27 28.11 -16.39
C PRO A 106 0.19 27.63 -16.52
N GLY A 107 0.52 26.93 -17.62
CA GLY A 107 1.84 26.32 -17.82
C GLY A 107 2.06 24.94 -17.18
N SER A 108 1.12 24.41 -16.38
CA SER A 108 1.27 23.10 -15.71
C SER A 108 1.10 21.87 -16.60
N GLY A 109 0.96 22.05 -17.92
CA GLY A 109 0.75 20.93 -18.85
C GLY A 109 -0.69 20.42 -18.98
N LYS A 110 -1.71 21.13 -18.46
CA LYS A 110 -3.13 20.73 -18.60
C LYS A 110 -3.53 20.42 -20.05
N SER A 111 -3.28 21.36 -20.96
CA SER A 111 -3.65 21.22 -22.36
C SER A 111 -2.86 20.11 -23.06
N PHE A 112 -1.61 19.90 -22.65
CA PHE A 112 -0.79 18.79 -23.16
C PHE A 112 -1.36 17.45 -22.73
N PHE A 113 -1.71 17.31 -21.45
CA PHE A 113 -2.35 16.11 -20.91
C PHE A 113 -3.68 15.81 -21.63
N CYS A 114 -4.56 16.81 -21.77
CA CYS A 114 -5.83 16.61 -22.49
C CYS A 114 -5.60 16.20 -23.95
N LYS A 115 -4.63 16.79 -24.65
CA LYS A 115 -4.29 16.41 -26.03
C LYS A 115 -3.76 14.99 -26.14
N MET A 116 -2.93 14.55 -25.20
CA MET A 116 -2.44 13.18 -25.12
C MET A 116 -3.60 12.19 -24.91
N GLU A 117 -4.51 12.50 -23.99
CA GLU A 117 -5.69 11.67 -23.73
C GLU A 117 -6.62 11.60 -24.96
N MET A 118 -6.92 12.75 -25.58
CA MET A 118 -7.71 12.82 -26.81
C MET A 118 -7.05 12.02 -27.94
N GLY A 119 -5.73 12.13 -28.12
CA GLY A 119 -5.00 11.33 -29.11
C GLY A 119 -5.08 9.83 -28.83
N SER A 120 -4.99 9.41 -27.57
CA SER A 120 -5.12 8.00 -27.17
C SER A 120 -6.51 7.45 -27.48
N VAL A 121 -7.57 8.23 -27.20
CA VAL A 121 -8.96 7.88 -27.54
C VAL A 121 -9.14 7.78 -29.05
N PHE A 122 -8.67 8.78 -29.79
CA PHE A 122 -8.79 8.84 -31.26
C PHE A 122 -8.11 7.66 -31.97
N LEU A 123 -6.96 7.22 -31.45
CA LEU A 123 -6.21 6.11 -32.05
C LEU A 123 -6.71 4.73 -31.61
N SER A 124 -7.31 4.63 -30.42
CA SER A 124 -7.67 3.34 -29.83
C SER A 124 -9.14 2.96 -30.02
N GLY A 125 -10.00 3.88 -30.49
CA GLY A 125 -11.41 3.63 -30.69
C GLY A 125 -12.05 4.53 -31.74
N ASP A 126 -13.31 4.24 -32.04
CA ASP A 126 -14.12 4.97 -33.04
C ASP A 126 -14.89 6.15 -32.42
N ASP A 127 -14.36 6.74 -31.35
CA ASP A 127 -15.03 7.80 -30.59
C ASP A 127 -14.93 9.15 -31.29
N GLU A 128 -16.01 9.93 -31.24
CA GLU A 128 -16.03 11.31 -31.69
C GLU A 128 -15.48 12.25 -30.61
N ILE A 129 -14.55 13.13 -31.01
CA ILE A 129 -13.92 14.11 -30.10
C ILE A 129 -14.39 15.50 -30.47
N ILE A 130 -15.08 16.15 -29.55
CA ILE A 130 -15.53 17.54 -29.68
C ILE A 130 -14.68 18.41 -28.76
N VAL A 131 -14.05 19.45 -29.32
CA VAL A 131 -13.24 20.40 -28.58
C VAL A 131 -13.89 21.78 -28.64
N ILE A 132 -14.16 22.37 -27.48
CA ILE A 132 -14.63 23.75 -27.35
C ILE A 132 -13.50 24.55 -26.71
N ASP A 133 -12.85 25.38 -27.50
CA ASP A 133 -11.77 26.26 -27.05
C ASP A 133 -12.25 27.72 -27.08
N PRO A 134 -12.54 28.34 -25.93
CA PRO A 134 -13.02 29.73 -25.87
C PRO A 134 -11.92 30.77 -26.15
N MET A 135 -10.66 30.34 -26.29
CA MET A 135 -9.51 31.24 -26.51
C MET A 135 -9.10 31.33 -28.00
N ASN A 136 -9.79 30.62 -28.91
CA ASN A 136 -9.61 30.70 -30.36
C ASN A 136 -10.89 31.17 -31.06
#